data_AF-A0A1I0CIP3-F1
#
_entry.id   AF-A0A1I0CIP3-F1
#
_cell.length_a   1.000
_cell.length_b   1.000
_cell.length_c   1.000
_cell.angle_alpha   90.00
_cell.angle_beta   90.00
_cell.angle_gamma   90.00
#
_symmetry.space_group_name_H-M   'P 1'
#
loop_
_entity.id
_entity.type
_entity.pdbx_description
1 polymer ?
#
loop_
_entity_poly.entity_id
_entity_poly.type
_entity_poly.pdbx_seq_one_letter_code
_entity_poly.pdbx_strand_id
1 'polypeptide(L)'
;MRLASIAGISVAEIKYIKTLGKDVLLVERFDRLHHESAWYRRPVVSGLTVLNLDENWAREASYLALIAQIKKNGVNFQFDSIE
;
A
#
# COMPACT_ATOMS: atom_id res chain seq x y z
N MET A 1 0.46 12.55 -4.05
CA MET A 1 1.15 12.55 -2.74
C MET A 1 1.10 13.94 -2.09
N ARG A 2 1.77 14.99 -2.61
CA ARG A 2 1.73 16.35 -1.99
C ARG A 2 0.32 16.90 -1.74
N LEU A 3 -0.52 16.96 -2.77
CA LEU A 3 -1.90 17.44 -2.61
C LEU A 3 -2.71 16.57 -1.65
N ALA A 4 -2.56 15.25 -1.71
CA ALA A 4 -3.25 14.32 -0.82
C ALA A 4 -2.84 14.54 0.64
N SER A 5 -1.55 14.76 0.92
CA SER A 5 -1.05 15.12 2.25
C SER A 5 -1.62 16.46 2.74
N ILE A 6 -1.68 17.49 1.87
CA ILE A 6 -2.32 18.78 2.19
C ILE A 6 -3.82 18.59 2.50
N ALA A 7 -4.48 17.68 1.80
CA ALA A 7 -5.88 17.33 2.04
C ALA A 7 -6.10 16.40 3.25
N GLY A 8 -5.05 16.07 4.02
CA GLY A 8 -5.15 15.22 5.21
C GLY A 8 -5.30 13.72 4.92
N ILE A 9 -5.06 13.28 3.69
CA ILE A 9 -5.11 11.85 3.32
C ILE A 9 -3.79 11.20 3.74
N SER A 10 -3.88 10.05 4.41
CA SER A 10 -2.72 9.22 4.74
C SER A 10 -2.06 8.68 3.46
N VAL A 11 -0.89 9.21 3.14
CA VAL A 11 -0.12 8.86 1.94
C VAL A 11 1.37 8.75 2.26
N ALA A 12 2.13 8.03 1.42
CA ALA A 12 3.57 7.89 1.60
C ALA A 12 4.31 9.24 1.45
N GLU A 13 5.35 9.45 2.27
CA GLU A 13 6.25 10.59 2.09
C GLU A 13 6.99 10.47 0.76
N ILE A 14 7.16 11.61 0.08
CA ILE A 14 7.92 11.67 -1.17
C ILE A 14 8.97 12.78 -1.16
N LYS A 15 10.10 12.50 -1.81
CA LYS A 15 11.11 13.49 -2.17
C LYS A 15 11.34 13.48 -3.67
N TYR A 16 11.25 14.64 -4.29
CA TYR A 16 11.64 14.82 -5.67
C TYR A 16 13.08 15.28 -5.71
N ILE A 17 13.94 14.53 -6.38
CA ILE A 17 15.37 14.83 -6.51
C ILE A 17 15.79 14.78 -7.97
N LYS A 18 16.88 15.46 -8.29
CA LYS A 18 17.57 15.31 -9.57
C LYS A 18 18.90 14.61 -9.33
N THR A 19 19.15 13.51 -10.02
CA THR A 19 20.41 12.75 -9.91
C THR A 19 20.77 12.13 -11.25
N LEU A 20 22.06 12.10 -11.59
CA LEU A 20 22.55 11.59 -12.88
C LEU A 20 21.79 12.15 -14.09
N GLY A 21 21.40 13.43 -14.03
CA GLY A 21 20.63 14.10 -15.09
C GLY A 21 19.16 13.67 -15.20
N LYS A 22 18.66 12.82 -14.31
CA LYS A 22 17.28 12.34 -14.29
C LYS A 22 16.51 12.93 -13.12
N ASP A 23 15.24 13.19 -13.38
CA ASP A 23 14.28 13.54 -12.35
C ASP A 23 13.74 12.26 -11.71
N VAL A 24 13.83 12.16 -10.38
CA VAL A 24 13.51 10.95 -9.62
C VAL A 24 12.57 11.28 -8.48
N LEU A 25 11.52 10.46 -8.34
CA LEU A 25 10.63 10.49 -7.19
C LEU A 25 11.02 9.38 -6.22
N LEU A 26 11.60 9.75 -5.08
CA LEU A 26 11.81 8.86 -3.96
C LEU A 26 10.52 8.74 -3.16
N VAL A 27 10.06 7.52 -2.95
CA VAL A 27 8.88 7.21 -2.13
C VAL A 27 9.36 6.45 -0.91
N GLU A 28 9.05 6.95 0.28
CA GLU A 28 9.33 6.22 1.51
C GLU A 28 8.45 4.97 1.60
N ARG A 29 9.07 3.83 1.91
CA ARG A 29 8.35 2.56 2.03
C ARG A 29 7.50 2.53 3.28
N PHE A 30 6.19 2.57 3.12
CA PHE A 30 5.22 2.46 4.22
C PHE A 30 5.09 1.04 4.82
N ASP A 31 5.62 0.02 4.13
CA ASP A 31 5.68 -1.37 4.62
C ASP A 31 6.99 -1.68 5.39
N ARG A 32 7.75 -0.64 5.75
CA ARG A 32 9.00 -0.73 6.52
C ARG A 32 8.94 0.18 7.75
N LEU A 33 9.51 -0.29 8.85
CA LEU A 33 9.67 0.48 10.08
C LEU A 33 11.13 0.34 10.54
N HIS A 34 11.82 1.45 10.73
CA HIS A 34 13.14 1.46 11.36
C HIS A 34 12.99 1.65 12.87
N HIS A 35 13.49 0.70 13.66
CA HIS A 35 13.41 0.75 15.12
C HIS A 35 14.65 0.10 15.74
N GLU A 36 15.23 0.72 16.77
CA GLU A 36 16.37 0.19 17.55
C GLU A 36 17.52 -0.42 16.71
N SER A 37 17.88 0.23 15.60
CA SER A 37 18.94 -0.20 14.66
C SER A 37 18.58 -1.35 13.71
N ALA A 38 17.30 -1.72 13.61
CA ALA A 38 16.83 -2.75 12.69
C ALA A 38 15.67 -2.27 11.81
N TRP A 39 15.54 -2.90 10.64
CA TRP A 39 14.41 -2.73 9.75
C TRP A 39 13.40 -3.85 9.93
N TYR A 40 12.18 -3.47 10.29
CA TYR A 40 11.03 -4.36 10.40
C TYR A 40 10.15 -4.22 9.17
N ARG A 41 9.52 -5.33 8.78
CA ARG A 41 8.52 -5.36 7.71
C ARG A 41 7.12 -5.37 8.30
N ARG A 42 6.28 -4.45 7.83
CA ARG A 42 4.83 -4.53 8.06
C ARG A 42 4.22 -5.37 6.94
N PRO A 43 3.42 -6.42 7.24
CA PRO A 43 2.72 -7.15 6.20
C PRO A 43 1.70 -6.25 5.50
N VAL A 44 1.71 -6.25 4.17
CA VAL A 44 0.78 -5.49 3.33
C VAL A 44 0.44 -6.36 2.12
N VAL A 45 -0.84 -6.40 1.76
CA VAL A 45 -1.35 -7.05 0.54
C VAL A 45 -2.06 -6.01 -0.32
N SER A 46 -2.00 -6.18 -1.65
CA SER A 46 -2.69 -5.30 -2.58
C SER A 46 -4.20 -5.61 -2.63
N GLY A 47 -5.01 -4.66 -3.10
CA GLY A 47 -6.43 -4.91 -3.34
C GLY A 47 -6.67 -6.04 -4.37
N LEU A 48 -5.81 -6.17 -5.38
CA LEU A 48 -5.90 -7.27 -6.35
C LEU A 48 -5.64 -8.62 -5.70
N THR A 49 -4.66 -8.70 -4.79
CA THR A 49 -4.39 -9.90 -3.99
C THR A 49 -5.61 -10.27 -3.15
N VAL A 50 -6.22 -9.31 -2.46
CA VAL A 50 -7.44 -9.52 -1.65
C VAL A 50 -8.61 -10.01 -2.51
N LEU A 51 -8.69 -9.56 -3.76
CA LEU A 51 -9.72 -9.97 -4.72
C LEU A 51 -9.36 -11.25 -5.49
N ASN A 52 -8.18 -11.82 -5.28
CA ASN A 52 -7.63 -12.93 -6.04
C ASN A 52 -7.67 -12.69 -7.57
N LEU A 53 -7.30 -11.48 -7.98
CA LEU A 53 -7.20 -11.07 -9.39
C LEU A 53 -5.75 -10.88 -9.78
N ASP A 54 -5.40 -11.28 -11.01
CA ASP A 54 -4.12 -10.90 -11.60
C ASP A 54 -4.17 -9.51 -12.24
N GLU A 55 -2.99 -8.98 -12.57
CA GLU A 55 -2.82 -7.61 -13.07
C GLU A 55 -3.60 -7.33 -14.36
N ASN A 56 -3.83 -8.34 -15.21
CA ASN A 56 -4.56 -8.17 -16.47
C ASN A 56 -6.08 -8.02 -16.26
N TRP A 57 -6.58 -8.44 -15.10
CA TRP A 57 -7.99 -8.40 -14.74
C TRP A 57 -8.32 -7.28 -13.75
N ALA A 58 -7.40 -6.33 -13.53
CA ALA A 58 -7.62 -5.20 -12.62
C ALA A 58 -8.88 -4.38 -12.96
N ARG A 59 -9.31 -4.37 -14.22
CA ARG A 59 -10.54 -3.71 -14.68
C ARG A 59 -11.83 -4.34 -14.14
N GLU A 60 -11.78 -5.62 -13.74
CA GLU A 60 -12.91 -6.32 -13.13
C GLU A 60 -12.99 -6.08 -11.62
N ALA A 61 -11.98 -5.44 -11.03
CA ALA A 61 -12.03 -5.03 -9.64
C ALA A 61 -13.10 -3.95 -9.43
N SER A 62 -13.97 -4.16 -8.44
CA SER A 62 -14.99 -3.17 -8.05
C SER A 62 -14.85 -2.80 -6.58
N TYR A 63 -15.21 -1.57 -6.24
CA TYR A 63 -15.27 -1.13 -4.84
C TYR A 63 -16.20 -2.02 -4.01
N LEU A 64 -17.31 -2.50 -4.59
CA LEU A 64 -18.25 -3.38 -3.90
C LEU A 64 -17.60 -4.71 -3.53
N ALA A 65 -16.89 -5.36 -4.46
CA ALA A 65 -16.18 -6.60 -4.20
C ALA A 65 -15.07 -6.41 -3.15
N LEU A 66 -14.32 -5.31 -3.24
CA LEU A 66 -13.26 -5.00 -2.28
C LEU A 66 -13.81 -4.78 -0.87
N ILE A 67 -14.88 -4.00 -0.73
CA ILE A 67 -15.55 -3.77 0.56
C ILE A 67 -16.11 -5.09 1.12
N ALA A 68 -16.66 -5.96 0.28
CA ALA A 68 -17.14 -7.27 0.71
C ALA A 68 -15.99 -8.12 1.30
N GLN A 69 -14.83 -8.15 0.65
CA GLN A 69 -13.66 -8.86 1.18
C GLN A 69 -13.11 -8.22 2.46
N ILE A 70 -13.03 -6.88 2.53
CA ILE A 70 -12.57 -6.18 3.74
C ILE A 70 -13.51 -6.44 4.92
N LYS A 71 -14.83 -6.51 4.71
CA LYS A 71 -15.78 -6.87 5.78
C LYS A 71 -15.58 -8.29 6.30
N LYS A 72 -15.13 -9.20 5.44
CA LYS A 72 -14.88 -10.60 5.79
C LYS A 72 -13.52 -10.78 6.46
N ASN A 73 -12.47 -10.16 5.91
CA ASN A 73 -11.05 -10.42 6.22
C ASN A 73 -10.32 -9.20 6.82
N GLY A 74 -11.05 -8.16 7.24
CA GLY A 74 -10.50 -6.93 7.83
C GLY A 74 -10.83 -6.78 9.31
N VAL A 75 -11.31 -7.85 9.94
CA VAL A 75 -11.75 -7.85 11.34
C VAL A 75 -10.59 -8.23 12.27
N ASN A 76 -9.73 -9.17 11.84
CA ASN A 76 -8.53 -9.53 12.57
C ASN A 76 -7.39 -9.89 11.62
N PHE A 77 -6.62 -8.87 11.24
CA PHE A 77 -5.52 -8.99 10.28
C PHE A 77 -4.54 -10.13 10.55
N GLN A 78 -4.25 -10.44 11.83
CA GLN A 78 -3.31 -11.53 12.14
C GLN A 78 -3.87 -12.90 11.77
N PHE A 79 -5.16 -13.13 11.92
CA PHE A 79 -5.80 -14.38 11.49
C PHE A 79 -6.12 -14.37 10.00
N ASP A 80 -6.57 -13.22 9.49
CA ASP A 80 -7.02 -13.04 8.11
C ASP A 80 -5.86 -13.10 7.08
N SER A 81 -4.60 -13.06 7.52
CA SER A 81 -3.40 -13.09 6.68
C SER A 81 -2.68 -14.45 6.65
N ILE A 82 -3.25 -15.49 7.28
CA ILE A 82 -2.64 -16.82 7.41
C ILE A 82 -3.13 -17.81 6.32
N GLU A 83 -4.20 -17.49 5.59
CA GLU A 83 -4.64 -18.25 4.40
C GLU A 83 -3.93 -17.75 3.12
#